data_AF-A0A9P8GAP0-F1
#
_entry.id   AF-A0A9P8GAP0-F1
#
_cell.length_a   1.000
_cell.length_b   1.000
_cell.length_c   1.000
_cell.angle_alpha   90.00
_cell.angle_beta   90.00
_cell.angle_gamma   90.00
#
_symmetry.space_group_name_H-M   'P 1'
#
loop_
_entity.id
_entity.type
_entity.pdbx_description
1 polymer ?
#
loop_
_entity_poly.entity_id
_entity_poly.type
_entity_poly.pdbx_seq_one_letter_code
_entity_poly.pdbx_strand_id
1 'polypeptide(L)'
;MTGNWSLYPWAPAIMLFSCMSIFAIDVTAQKYVADKYGLDIHTTTVENMITKSAPPATAAQTAVPRTDEENNSEYCMAEKIAFAQQFAAFSILEAGIIWHSVFIGLNFGVAGEEWSTLYIVLMFHQAFEGLGIGARLSMIPMPKKYRTWLPWACIVGYGFTTPISMAIGLGVRTTYNSGGYEAKLVAGVFDAISAGILVYNGLVELLARDFIFEPQFKSNSRLAFMMGCVFLGAMVMCIIGAWA
;
A
#
# COMPACT_ATOMS: atom_id res chain seq x y z
N MET A 1 -10.03 -30.32 3.08
CA MET A 1 -8.88 -30.50 2.15
C MET A 1 -8.61 -31.99 2.01
N THR A 2 -8.53 -32.52 0.80
CA THR A 2 -8.22 -33.94 0.56
C THR A 2 -6.88 -34.05 -0.19
N GLY A 3 -6.09 -35.09 0.08
CA GLY A 3 -4.80 -35.36 -0.56
C GLY A 3 -3.61 -34.59 0.02
N ASN A 4 -2.55 -34.42 -0.77
CA ASN A 4 -1.28 -33.78 -0.35
C ASN A 4 -1.44 -32.33 0.16
N TRP A 5 -2.57 -31.69 -0.13
CA TRP A 5 -2.92 -30.35 0.35
C TRP A 5 -3.25 -30.29 1.85
N SER A 6 -3.60 -31.40 2.49
CA SER A 6 -3.80 -31.46 3.94
C SER A 6 -2.54 -31.80 4.72
N LEU A 7 -1.44 -32.17 4.04
CA LEU A 7 -0.19 -32.58 4.68
C LEU A 7 0.64 -31.39 5.17
N TYR A 8 0.51 -30.24 4.52
CA TYR A 8 1.28 -29.04 4.83
C TYR A 8 0.38 -27.80 4.88
N PRO A 9 0.74 -26.78 5.67
CA PRO A 9 -0.01 -25.55 5.77
C PRO A 9 0.31 -24.65 4.56
N TRP A 10 -0.19 -25.03 3.38
CA TRP A 10 0.10 -24.36 2.11
C TRP A 10 -0.36 -22.90 2.08
N ALA A 11 -1.53 -22.59 2.66
CA ALA A 11 -2.06 -21.23 2.68
C ALA A 11 -1.12 -20.23 3.37
N PRO A 12 -0.66 -20.44 4.62
CA PRO A 12 0.30 -19.53 5.24
C PRO A 12 1.69 -19.56 4.56
N ALA A 13 2.09 -20.66 3.93
CA ALA A 13 3.33 -20.69 3.14
C ALA A 13 3.25 -19.77 1.90
N ILE A 14 2.13 -19.83 1.16
CA ILE A 14 1.86 -18.96 0.01
C ILE A 14 1.74 -17.51 0.45
N MET A 15 1.03 -17.26 1.57
CA MET A 15 0.91 -15.94 2.16
C MET A 15 2.28 -15.34 2.52
N LEU A 16 3.14 -16.12 3.18
CA LEU A 16 4.49 -15.68 3.53
C LEU A 16 5.34 -15.42 2.28
N PHE A 17 5.29 -16.32 1.29
CA PHE A 17 6.00 -16.13 0.03
C PHE A 17 5.55 -14.85 -0.69
N SER A 18 4.24 -14.59 -0.73
CA SER A 18 3.66 -13.38 -1.30
C SER A 18 4.13 -12.12 -0.56
N CYS A 19 4.11 -12.13 0.78
CA CYS A 19 4.62 -11.04 1.61
C CYS A 19 6.11 -10.76 1.34
N MET A 20 6.94 -11.81 1.30
CA MET A 20 8.38 -11.67 0.99
C MET A 20 8.62 -11.18 -0.44
N SER A 21 7.75 -11.55 -1.39
CA SER A 21 7.83 -11.08 -2.77
C SER A 21 7.52 -9.59 -2.89
N ILE A 22 6.47 -9.10 -2.22
CA ILE A 22 6.15 -7.67 -2.19
C ILE A 22 7.26 -6.88 -1.49
N PHE A 23 7.80 -7.40 -0.37
CA PHE A 23 8.97 -6.78 0.27
C PHE A 23 10.15 -6.64 -0.70
N ALA A 24 10.48 -7.69 -1.44
CA ALA A 24 11.56 -7.64 -2.43
C ALA A 24 11.28 -6.62 -3.55
N ILE A 25 10.03 -6.53 -4.01
CA ILE A 25 9.58 -5.53 -4.99
C ILE A 25 9.73 -4.12 -4.43
N ASP A 26 9.29 -3.86 -3.20
CA ASP A 26 9.38 -2.56 -2.54
C ASP A 26 10.84 -2.11 -2.38
N VAL A 27 11.71 -2.98 -1.88
CA VAL A 27 13.15 -2.69 -1.77
C VAL A 27 13.77 -2.41 -3.14
N THR A 28 13.43 -3.21 -4.15
CA THR A 28 13.96 -3.03 -5.51
C THR A 28 13.44 -1.74 -6.14
N ALA A 29 12.18 -1.38 -5.92
CA ALA A 29 11.58 -0.15 -6.41
C ALA A 29 12.23 1.08 -5.75
N GLN A 30 12.44 1.05 -4.44
CA GLN A 30 13.11 2.13 -3.72
C GLN A 30 14.56 2.30 -4.17
N LYS A 31 15.29 1.19 -4.34
CA LYS A 31 16.65 1.21 -4.90
C LYS A 31 16.67 1.76 -6.32
N TYR A 32 15.77 1.29 -7.18
CA TYR A 32 15.68 1.75 -8.57
C TYR A 32 15.41 3.26 -8.65
N VAL A 33 14.54 3.79 -7.78
CA VAL A 33 14.31 5.23 -7.66
C VAL A 33 15.60 5.93 -7.19
N ALA A 34 16.28 5.42 -6.16
CA ALA A 34 17.53 6.01 -5.67
C ALA A 34 18.62 6.06 -6.76
N ASP A 35 18.84 4.96 -7.48
CA ASP A 35 19.82 4.84 -8.55
C ASP A 35 19.48 5.77 -9.73
N LYS A 36 18.21 5.83 -10.14
CA LYS A 36 17.74 6.67 -11.26
C LYS A 36 17.94 8.16 -11.00
N TYR A 37 17.89 8.57 -9.75
CA TYR A 37 18.07 9.97 -9.35
C TYR A 37 19.44 10.25 -8.72
N GLY A 38 20.37 9.28 -8.71
CA GLY A 38 21.76 9.45 -8.28
C GLY A 38 21.95 9.71 -6.78
N LEU A 39 21.05 9.19 -5.93
CA LEU A 39 21.15 9.31 -4.47
C LEU A 39 22.08 8.24 -3.89
N ASP A 40 23.28 8.63 -3.51
CA ASP A 40 24.06 7.87 -2.54
C ASP A 40 23.43 8.04 -1.15
N ILE A 41 22.44 7.19 -0.84
CA ILE A 41 21.70 7.17 0.44
C ILE A 41 22.65 7.10 1.66
N HIS A 42 23.89 6.66 1.48
CA HIS A 42 24.88 6.53 2.54
C HIS A 42 25.70 7.80 2.85
N THR A 43 25.71 8.81 1.96
CA THR A 43 26.61 9.97 2.10
C THR A 43 25.90 11.18 2.72
N THR A 44 24.66 11.47 2.33
CA THR A 44 23.93 12.68 2.75
C THR A 44 23.57 12.69 4.24
N THR A 45 23.39 11.53 4.87
CA THR A 45 23.04 11.41 6.29
C THR A 45 24.26 11.58 7.20
N VAL A 46 25.46 11.18 6.78
CA VAL A 46 26.70 11.34 7.56
C VAL A 46 27.19 12.79 7.52
N GLU A 47 27.12 13.44 6.36
CA GLU A 47 27.60 14.82 6.20
C GLU A 47 26.73 15.83 6.98
N ASN A 48 25.41 15.60 7.03
CA ASN A 48 24.47 16.42 7.81
C ASN A 48 24.49 16.14 9.33
N MET A 49 24.98 14.98 9.77
CA MET A 49 25.20 14.70 11.19
C MET A 49 26.52 15.28 11.70
N ILE A 50 27.58 15.27 10.89
CA ILE A 50 28.89 15.82 11.28
C ILE A 50 28.86 17.35 11.38
N THR A 51 28.14 18.03 10.50
CA THR A 51 28.10 19.50 10.45
C THR A 51 27.24 20.15 11.55
N LYS A 52 26.33 19.40 12.20
CA LYS A 52 25.48 19.95 13.28
C LYS A 52 26.08 19.84 14.69
N SER A 53 27.21 19.15 14.87
CA SER A 53 27.73 18.80 16.20
C SER A 53 29.02 19.52 16.63
N ALA A 54 29.58 20.45 15.85
CA ALA A 54 30.81 21.17 16.24
C ALA A 54 30.57 22.69 16.34
N PRO A 55 30.81 23.34 17.51
CA PRO A 55 30.90 24.79 17.56
C PRO A 55 32.20 25.23 16.84
N PRO A 56 32.18 26.33 16.07
CA PRO A 56 33.32 26.67 15.22
C PRO A 56 34.45 27.28 16.05
N ALA A 57 35.55 26.54 16.19
CA ALA A 57 36.86 27.13 16.43
C ALA A 57 37.54 27.35 15.09
N THR A 58 37.62 28.63 14.70
CA THR A 58 38.53 29.26 13.73
C THR A 58 39.28 28.32 12.78
N ALA A 59 38.70 28.06 11.61
CA ALA A 59 39.45 27.80 10.39
C ALA A 59 38.66 28.40 9.22
N ALA A 60 39.24 29.38 8.56
CA ALA A 60 38.71 29.96 7.33
C ALA A 60 38.67 28.88 6.24
N GLN A 61 37.54 28.19 6.11
CA GLN A 61 37.20 27.49 4.89
C GLN A 61 36.50 28.51 3.99
N THR A 62 37.12 28.73 2.84
CA THR A 62 36.56 29.46 1.70
C THR A 62 35.31 28.71 1.22
N ALA A 63 34.17 28.98 1.86
CA ALA A 63 32.88 28.60 1.33
C ALA A 63 32.67 29.44 0.07
N VAL A 64 32.89 28.85 -1.10
CA VAL A 64 32.42 29.42 -2.36
C VAL A 64 30.91 29.61 -2.20
N PRO A 65 30.37 30.83 -2.35
CA PRO A 65 28.94 31.03 -2.30
C PRO A 65 28.33 30.27 -3.49
N ARG A 66 27.62 29.17 -3.24
CA ARG A 66 26.75 28.56 -4.25
C ARG A 66 25.72 29.59 -4.67
N THR A 67 25.52 29.76 -5.97
CA THR A 67 24.52 30.70 -6.49
C THR A 67 23.11 30.23 -6.10
N ASP A 68 22.17 31.18 -5.98
CA ASP A 68 20.77 30.87 -5.68
C ASP A 68 20.16 29.87 -6.68
N GLU A 69 20.71 29.78 -7.89
CA GLU A 69 20.33 28.81 -8.93
C GLU A 69 20.74 27.37 -8.59
N GLU A 70 21.93 27.14 -8.04
CA GLU A 70 22.39 25.81 -7.64
C GLU A 70 21.58 25.26 -6.45
N ASN A 71 21.33 26.11 -5.46
CA ASN A 71 20.47 25.76 -4.32
C ASN A 71 19.04 25.42 -4.80
N ASN A 72 18.43 26.26 -5.65
CA ASN A 72 17.09 26.00 -6.20
C ASN A 72 17.03 24.70 -7.02
N SER A 73 18.09 24.36 -7.76
CA SER A 73 18.17 23.11 -8.51
C SER A 73 18.28 21.88 -7.59
N GLU A 74 19.08 21.95 -6.53
CA GLU A 74 19.25 20.87 -5.55
C GLU A 74 17.95 20.61 -4.77
N TYR A 75 17.27 21.67 -4.31
CA TYR A 75 15.94 21.56 -3.66
C TYR A 75 14.89 20.97 -4.61
N CYS A 76 14.87 21.40 -5.87
CA CYS A 76 13.94 20.89 -6.89
C CYS A 76 14.15 19.40 -7.19
N MET A 77 15.40 18.91 -7.17
CA MET A 77 15.68 17.49 -7.33
C MET A 77 15.32 16.69 -6.09
N ALA A 78 15.64 17.17 -4.89
CA ALA A 78 15.24 16.52 -3.65
C ALA A 78 13.72 16.34 -3.54
N GLU A 79 12.93 17.36 -3.92
CA GLU A 79 11.46 17.30 -3.94
C GLU A 79 10.94 16.22 -4.92
N LYS A 80 11.53 16.13 -6.12
CA LYS A 80 11.14 15.12 -7.12
C LYS A 80 11.43 13.70 -6.64
N ILE A 81 12.53 13.51 -5.92
CA ILE A 81 12.92 12.19 -5.41
C ILE A 81 12.00 11.78 -4.26
N ALA A 82 11.77 12.69 -3.30
CA ALA A 82 10.83 12.44 -2.21
C ALA A 82 9.43 12.09 -2.75
N PHE A 83 8.96 12.82 -3.75
CA PHE A 83 7.72 12.49 -4.45
C PHE A 83 7.78 11.10 -5.12
N ALA A 84 8.84 10.80 -5.88
CA ALA A 84 8.96 9.53 -6.58
C ALA A 84 9.01 8.33 -5.62
N GLN A 85 9.71 8.44 -4.49
CA GLN A 85 9.78 7.41 -3.46
C GLN A 85 8.42 7.19 -2.79
N GLN A 86 7.76 8.27 -2.34
CA GLN A 86 6.45 8.19 -1.69
C GLN A 86 5.37 7.69 -2.66
N PHE A 87 5.42 8.11 -3.91
CA PHE A 87 4.48 7.68 -4.93
C PHE A 87 4.72 6.24 -5.38
N ALA A 88 5.97 5.77 -5.45
CA ALA A 88 6.29 4.36 -5.71
C ALA A 88 5.75 3.45 -4.60
N ALA A 89 6.01 3.81 -3.35
CA ALA A 89 5.45 3.19 -2.16
C ALA A 89 3.91 3.14 -2.17
N PHE A 90 3.26 4.25 -2.54
CA PHE A 90 1.81 4.29 -2.70
C PHE A 90 1.31 3.44 -3.88
N SER A 91 2.07 3.38 -4.98
CA SER A 91 1.70 2.60 -6.16
C SER A 91 1.73 1.09 -5.87
N ILE A 92 2.67 0.63 -5.04
CA ILE A 92 2.73 -0.77 -4.56
C ILE A 92 1.51 -1.07 -3.69
N LEU A 93 1.18 -0.15 -2.78
CA LEU A 93 -0.01 -0.25 -1.93
C LEU A 93 -1.29 -0.36 -2.76
N GLU A 94 -1.47 0.57 -3.70
CA GLU A 94 -2.66 0.65 -4.56
C GLU A 94 -2.76 -0.57 -5.47
N ALA A 95 -1.65 -1.01 -6.07
CA ALA A 95 -1.63 -2.21 -6.91
C ALA A 95 -2.02 -3.47 -6.12
N GLY A 96 -1.54 -3.61 -4.88
CA GLY A 96 -1.90 -4.75 -4.03
C GLY A 96 -3.38 -4.77 -3.64
N ILE A 97 -3.95 -3.60 -3.39
CA ILE A 97 -5.39 -3.44 -3.12
C ILE A 97 -6.23 -3.71 -4.37
N ILE A 98 -5.84 -3.20 -5.54
CA ILE A 98 -6.50 -3.48 -6.81
C ILE A 98 -6.49 -4.98 -7.08
N TRP A 99 -5.34 -5.64 -6.90
CA TRP A 99 -5.21 -7.09 -7.06
C TRP A 99 -6.22 -7.84 -6.18
N HIS A 100 -6.26 -7.53 -4.89
CA HIS A 100 -7.19 -8.15 -3.97
C HIS A 100 -8.66 -7.88 -4.34
N SER A 101 -8.97 -6.65 -4.72
CA SER A 101 -10.30 -6.18 -5.11
C SER A 101 -10.83 -6.91 -6.36
N VAL A 102 -9.96 -7.28 -7.30
CA VAL A 102 -10.35 -8.09 -8.47
C VAL A 102 -10.89 -9.45 -8.04
N PHE A 103 -10.16 -10.17 -7.19
CA PHE A 103 -10.56 -11.51 -6.77
C PHE A 103 -11.80 -11.49 -5.88
N ILE A 104 -11.90 -10.53 -4.96
CA ILE A 104 -13.14 -10.33 -4.19
C ILE A 104 -14.32 -10.07 -5.13
N GLY A 105 -14.17 -9.18 -6.11
CA GLY A 105 -15.24 -8.87 -7.06
C GLY A 105 -15.67 -10.09 -7.89
N LEU A 106 -14.72 -10.88 -8.38
CA LEU A 106 -14.98 -12.11 -9.14
C LEU A 106 -15.69 -13.16 -8.29
N ASN A 107 -15.18 -13.44 -7.09
CA ASN A 107 -15.75 -14.41 -6.16
C ASN A 107 -17.17 -14.01 -5.74
N PHE A 108 -17.38 -12.73 -5.46
CA PHE A 108 -18.70 -12.17 -5.16
C PHE A 108 -19.65 -12.27 -6.37
N GLY A 109 -19.17 -12.01 -7.59
CA GLY A 109 -20.00 -12.07 -8.80
C GLY A 109 -20.57 -13.46 -9.10
N VAL A 110 -19.91 -14.51 -8.63
CA VAL A 110 -20.37 -15.91 -8.71
C VAL A 110 -21.05 -16.41 -7.43
N ALA A 111 -21.27 -15.54 -6.44
CA ALA A 111 -21.97 -15.88 -5.21
C ALA A 111 -23.44 -16.24 -5.51
N GLY A 112 -23.91 -17.32 -4.89
CA GLY A 112 -25.26 -17.84 -5.06
C GLY A 112 -26.28 -17.13 -4.17
N GLU A 113 -26.84 -17.86 -3.20
CA GLU A 113 -27.93 -17.37 -2.35
C GLU A 113 -27.53 -16.23 -1.41
N GLU A 114 -26.25 -16.16 -1.04
CA GLU A 114 -25.71 -15.15 -0.12
C GLU A 114 -25.44 -13.79 -0.78
N TRP A 115 -25.61 -13.67 -2.11
CA TRP A 115 -25.26 -12.49 -2.90
C TRP A 115 -25.81 -11.19 -2.31
N SER A 116 -27.07 -11.16 -1.86
CA SER A 116 -27.69 -9.93 -1.32
C SER A 116 -27.02 -9.44 -0.03
N THR A 117 -26.67 -10.37 0.86
CA THR A 117 -25.99 -10.03 2.13
C THR A 117 -24.56 -9.61 1.85
N LEU A 118 -23.83 -10.41 1.06
CA LEU A 118 -22.45 -10.14 0.68
C LEU A 118 -22.31 -8.80 -0.07
N TYR A 119 -23.31 -8.40 -0.85
CA TYR A 119 -23.31 -7.13 -1.57
C TYR A 119 -23.24 -5.94 -0.61
N ILE A 120 -24.11 -5.93 0.40
CA ILE A 120 -24.20 -4.85 1.39
C ILE A 120 -22.88 -4.79 2.17
N VAL A 121 -22.39 -5.95 2.62
CA VAL A 121 -21.13 -6.06 3.36
C VAL A 121 -19.95 -5.58 2.53
N LEU A 122 -19.88 -5.98 1.26
CA LEU A 122 -18.82 -5.58 0.32
C LEU A 122 -18.84 -4.07 0.02
N MET A 123 -20.02 -3.45 -0.07
CA MET A 123 -20.12 -1.99 -0.24
C MET A 123 -19.46 -1.25 0.92
N PHE A 124 -19.71 -1.67 2.17
CA PHE A 124 -19.07 -1.05 3.33
C PHE A 124 -17.57 -1.35 3.38
N HIS A 125 -17.17 -2.58 3.08
CA HIS A 125 -15.75 -2.96 3.00
C HIS A 125 -14.98 -2.05 2.02
N GLN A 126 -15.47 -1.95 0.78
CA GLN A 126 -14.84 -1.17 -0.27
C GLN A 126 -14.84 0.34 0.03
N ALA A 127 -15.87 0.82 0.75
CA ALA A 127 -15.92 2.21 1.19
C ALA A 127 -14.82 2.50 2.24
N PHE A 128 -14.63 1.64 3.24
CA PHE A 128 -13.58 1.83 4.24
C PHE A 128 -12.18 1.70 3.67
N GLU A 129 -11.96 0.73 2.80
CA GLU A 129 -10.68 0.56 2.09
C GLU A 129 -10.37 1.75 1.18
N GLY A 130 -11.39 2.26 0.46
CA GLY A 130 -11.26 3.43 -0.41
C GLY A 130 -10.98 4.73 0.36
N LEU A 131 -11.60 4.90 1.54
CA LEU A 131 -11.28 6.02 2.44
C LEU A 131 -9.83 5.97 2.92
N GLY A 132 -9.32 4.77 3.25
CA GLY A 132 -7.93 4.57 3.66
C GLY A 132 -6.93 4.96 2.57
N ILE A 133 -7.12 4.46 1.34
CA ILE A 133 -6.27 4.81 0.19
C ILE A 133 -6.39 6.30 -0.13
N GLY A 134 -7.60 6.85 -0.11
CA GLY A 134 -7.83 8.28 -0.37
C GLY A 134 -7.13 9.18 0.64
N ALA A 135 -7.17 8.82 1.94
CA ALA A 135 -6.43 9.53 2.98
C ALA A 135 -4.92 9.48 2.71
N ARG A 136 -4.37 8.34 2.28
CA ARG A 136 -2.96 8.23 1.90
C ARG A 136 -2.56 9.07 0.71
N LEU A 137 -3.35 8.97 -0.36
CA LEU A 137 -3.14 9.73 -1.58
C LEU A 137 -3.13 11.24 -1.32
N SER A 138 -3.95 11.71 -0.36
CA SER A 138 -4.03 13.13 0.01
C SER A 138 -2.78 13.67 0.72
N MET A 139 -1.99 12.80 1.34
CA MET A 139 -0.77 13.17 2.08
C MET A 139 0.47 13.26 1.19
N ILE A 140 0.41 12.78 -0.05
CA ILE A 140 1.55 12.81 -0.98
C ILE A 140 1.66 14.20 -1.62
N PRO A 141 2.79 14.92 -1.45
CA PRO A 141 2.99 16.24 -2.05
C PRO A 141 3.20 16.09 -3.56
N MET A 142 2.11 16.24 -4.32
CA MET A 142 2.15 16.08 -5.77
C MET A 142 2.69 17.33 -6.49
N PRO A 143 3.60 17.18 -7.47
CA PRO A 143 4.02 18.27 -8.34
C PRO A 143 2.83 18.88 -9.06
N LYS A 144 2.86 20.21 -9.29
CA LYS A 144 1.77 20.97 -9.95
C LYS A 144 1.28 20.35 -11.26
N LYS A 145 2.17 19.68 -12.00
CA LYS A 145 1.87 18.99 -13.26
C LYS A 145 0.93 17.77 -13.10
N TYR A 146 1.06 17.02 -12.01
CA TYR A 146 0.35 15.75 -11.79
C TYR A 146 -0.81 15.87 -10.80
N ARG A 147 -0.78 16.91 -9.96
CA ARG A 147 -1.75 17.17 -8.88
C ARG A 147 -3.23 17.10 -9.30
N THR A 148 -3.56 17.46 -10.54
CA THR A 148 -4.97 17.56 -10.96
C THR A 148 -5.52 16.28 -11.58
N TRP A 149 -4.72 15.44 -12.23
CA TRP A 149 -5.25 14.27 -12.95
C TRP A 149 -4.87 12.95 -12.29
N LEU A 150 -3.69 12.87 -11.68
CA LEU A 150 -3.15 11.64 -11.11
C LEU A 150 -4.02 11.10 -9.96
N PRO A 151 -4.49 11.93 -9.00
CA PRO A 151 -5.38 11.43 -7.95
C PRO A 151 -6.70 10.87 -8.52
N TRP A 152 -7.27 11.54 -9.52
CA TRP A 152 -8.50 11.07 -10.16
C TRP A 152 -8.28 9.77 -10.92
N ALA A 153 -7.14 9.59 -11.58
CA ALA A 153 -6.79 8.34 -12.23
C ALA A 153 -6.71 7.18 -11.22
N CYS A 154 -6.06 7.38 -10.07
CA CYS A 154 -6.00 6.42 -8.97
C CYS A 154 -7.41 6.08 -8.43
N ILE A 155 -8.21 7.10 -8.11
CA ILE A 155 -9.59 6.93 -7.61
C ILE A 155 -10.46 6.17 -8.60
N VAL A 156 -10.38 6.49 -9.89
CA VAL A 156 -11.11 5.79 -10.96
C VAL A 156 -10.61 4.36 -11.09
N GLY A 157 -9.29 4.15 -11.07
CA GLY A 157 -8.68 2.82 -11.14
C GLY A 157 -9.21 1.91 -10.04
N TYR A 158 -9.11 2.34 -8.77
CA TYR A 158 -9.66 1.60 -7.64
C TYR A 158 -11.19 1.43 -7.73
N GLY A 159 -11.92 2.53 -7.96
CA GLY A 159 -13.38 2.55 -7.90
C GLY A 159 -14.07 1.69 -8.96
N PHE A 160 -13.48 1.52 -10.14
CA PHE A 160 -14.03 0.67 -11.21
C PHE A 160 -13.56 -0.78 -11.14
N THR A 161 -12.48 -1.10 -10.41
CA THR A 161 -11.91 -2.45 -10.36
C THR A 161 -12.93 -3.48 -9.86
N THR A 162 -13.55 -3.24 -8.70
CA THR A 162 -14.50 -4.20 -8.09
C THR A 162 -15.79 -4.34 -8.92
N PRO A 163 -16.44 -3.26 -9.40
CA PRO A 163 -17.61 -3.36 -10.27
C PRO A 163 -17.34 -4.11 -11.59
N ILE A 164 -16.20 -3.87 -12.24
CA ILE A 164 -15.83 -4.58 -13.48
C ILE A 164 -15.63 -6.08 -13.18
N SER A 165 -14.90 -6.38 -12.11
CA SER A 165 -14.64 -7.77 -11.70
C SER A 165 -15.93 -8.51 -11.33
N MET A 166 -16.84 -7.83 -10.63
CA MET A 166 -18.18 -8.33 -10.32
C MET A 166 -19.02 -8.59 -11.58
N ALA A 167 -18.98 -7.69 -12.56
CA ALA A 167 -19.68 -7.87 -13.83
C ALA A 167 -19.15 -9.09 -14.60
N ILE A 168 -17.82 -9.29 -14.60
CA ILE A 168 -17.20 -10.48 -15.20
C ILE A 168 -17.64 -11.75 -14.47
N GLY A 169 -17.59 -11.75 -13.13
CA GLY A 169 -18.05 -12.88 -12.30
C GLY A 169 -19.51 -13.23 -12.58
N LEU A 170 -20.39 -12.23 -12.62
CA LEU A 170 -21.80 -12.39 -12.98
C LEU A 170 -21.99 -12.97 -14.39
N GLY A 171 -21.15 -12.55 -15.35
CA GLY A 171 -21.19 -13.03 -16.73
C GLY A 171 -20.85 -14.52 -16.87
N VAL A 172 -19.90 -15.01 -16.08
CA VAL A 172 -19.46 -16.42 -16.13
C VAL A 172 -20.19 -17.34 -15.16
N ARG A 173 -21.05 -16.80 -14.28
CA ARG A 173 -21.68 -17.53 -13.16
C ARG A 173 -22.51 -18.75 -13.57
N THR A 174 -23.09 -18.76 -14.77
CA THR A 174 -23.93 -19.86 -15.25
C THR A 174 -23.12 -21.00 -15.86
N THR A 175 -21.90 -20.72 -16.30
CA THR A 175 -20.98 -21.68 -16.91
C THR A 175 -19.88 -22.15 -15.97
N TYR A 176 -19.56 -21.37 -14.95
CA TYR A 176 -18.50 -21.65 -13.98
C TYR A 176 -19.04 -22.41 -12.78
N ASN A 177 -18.49 -23.61 -12.50
CA ASN A 177 -18.81 -24.37 -11.31
C ASN A 177 -17.93 -23.94 -10.13
N SER A 178 -18.36 -22.90 -9.40
CA SER A 178 -17.69 -22.41 -8.18
C SER A 178 -17.65 -23.45 -7.04
N GLY A 179 -18.50 -24.49 -7.10
CA GLY A 179 -18.55 -25.56 -6.11
C GLY A 179 -17.48 -26.65 -6.27
N GLY A 180 -16.81 -26.70 -7.44
CA GLY A 180 -15.82 -27.73 -7.78
C GLY A 180 -14.54 -27.66 -6.94
N TYR A 181 -13.84 -28.79 -6.81
CA TYR A 181 -12.57 -28.87 -6.08
C TYR A 181 -11.51 -27.93 -6.67
N GLU A 182 -11.33 -27.95 -7.99
CA GLU A 182 -10.37 -27.08 -8.69
C GLU A 182 -10.69 -25.60 -8.51
N ALA A 183 -11.97 -25.21 -8.59
CA ALA A 183 -12.42 -23.84 -8.39
C ALA A 183 -12.08 -23.32 -6.98
N LYS A 184 -12.37 -24.12 -5.96
CA LYS A 184 -12.05 -23.81 -4.56
C LYS A 184 -10.55 -23.80 -4.29
N LEU A 185 -9.80 -24.66 -4.96
CA LEU A 185 -8.34 -24.71 -4.83
C LEU A 185 -7.71 -23.43 -5.40
N VAL A 186 -8.11 -23.04 -6.61
CA VAL A 186 -7.63 -21.82 -7.26
C VAL A 186 -8.01 -20.58 -6.47
N ALA A 187 -9.27 -20.48 -6.01
CA ALA A 187 -9.72 -19.39 -5.15
C ALA A 187 -8.87 -19.32 -3.87
N GLY A 188 -8.67 -20.44 -3.16
CA GLY A 188 -7.87 -20.46 -1.94
C GLY A 188 -6.40 -20.07 -2.13
N VAL A 189 -5.79 -20.39 -3.29
CA VAL A 189 -4.43 -19.95 -3.63
C VAL A 189 -4.40 -18.43 -3.85
N PHE A 190 -5.33 -17.88 -4.62
CA PHE A 190 -5.39 -16.44 -4.86
C PHE A 190 -5.74 -15.64 -3.61
N ASP A 191 -6.59 -16.18 -2.73
CA ASP A 191 -6.89 -15.59 -1.43
C ASP A 191 -5.66 -15.59 -0.51
N ALA A 192 -4.88 -16.69 -0.49
CA ALA A 192 -3.63 -16.75 0.27
C ALA A 192 -2.57 -15.76 -0.26
N ILE A 193 -2.46 -15.62 -1.59
CA ILE A 193 -1.59 -14.60 -2.21
C ILE A 193 -2.04 -13.20 -1.78
N SER A 194 -3.34 -12.92 -1.93
CA SER A 194 -3.92 -11.62 -1.59
C SER A 194 -3.74 -11.27 -0.11
N ALA A 195 -3.95 -12.23 0.78
CA ALA A 195 -3.69 -12.07 2.21
C ALA A 195 -2.23 -11.67 2.48
N GLY A 196 -1.27 -12.29 1.79
CA GLY A 196 0.15 -11.94 1.95
C GLY A 196 0.47 -10.51 1.51
N ILE A 197 -0.11 -10.08 0.38
CA ILE A 197 0.05 -8.72 -0.14
C ILE A 197 -0.57 -7.71 0.85
N LEU A 198 -1.81 -7.94 1.28
CA LEU A 198 -2.51 -7.03 2.18
C LEU A 198 -1.89 -6.96 3.58
N VAL A 199 -1.34 -8.07 4.09
CA VAL A 199 -0.59 -8.05 5.36
C VAL A 199 0.64 -7.15 5.24
N TYR A 200 1.38 -7.23 4.13
CA TYR A 200 2.50 -6.32 3.88
C TYR A 200 2.03 -4.87 3.78
N ASN A 201 1.01 -4.60 2.96
CA ASN A 201 0.48 -3.25 2.76
C ASN A 201 -0.07 -2.65 4.06
N GLY A 202 -0.77 -3.45 4.86
CA GLY A 202 -1.33 -3.03 6.14
C GLY A 202 -0.26 -2.74 7.20
N LEU A 203 0.68 -3.66 7.40
CA LEU A 203 1.67 -3.53 8.46
C LEU A 203 2.82 -2.60 8.10
N VAL A 204 3.39 -2.75 6.91
CA VAL A 204 4.60 -2.02 6.49
C VAL A 204 4.22 -0.71 5.83
N GLU A 205 3.34 -0.76 4.83
CA GLU A 205 3.07 0.41 3.99
C GLU A 205 2.13 1.43 4.62
N LEU A 206 1.20 0.97 5.47
CA LEU A 206 0.30 1.82 6.24
C LEU A 206 0.84 2.05 7.66
N LEU A 207 0.78 1.03 8.53
CA LEU A 207 1.03 1.25 9.96
C LEU A 207 2.48 1.64 10.28
N ALA A 208 3.49 0.95 9.73
CA ALA A 208 4.88 1.30 10.01
C ALA A 208 5.25 2.68 9.45
N ARG A 209 4.80 3.03 8.23
CA ARG A 209 5.02 4.38 7.67
C ARG A 209 4.39 5.48 8.54
N ASP A 210 3.17 5.29 9.06
CA ASP A 210 2.51 6.30 9.92
C ASP A 210 3.05 6.39 11.35
N PHE A 211 3.35 5.25 11.97
CA PHE A 211 3.65 5.20 13.40
C PHE A 211 5.13 5.09 13.73
N ILE A 212 5.94 4.50 12.84
CA ILE A 212 7.36 4.23 13.08
C ILE A 212 8.24 5.21 12.31
N PHE A 213 7.99 5.40 11.02
CA PHE A 213 8.89 6.19 10.16
C PHE A 213 8.58 7.68 10.12
N GLU A 214 7.31 8.08 10.24
CA GLU A 214 6.92 9.50 10.23
C GLU A 214 6.06 9.85 11.47
N PRO A 215 6.62 9.89 12.70
CA PRO A 215 5.82 10.10 13.91
C PRO A 215 5.21 11.52 13.93
N GLN A 216 3.94 11.65 13.56
CA GLN A 216 3.24 12.95 13.53
C GLN A 216 2.68 13.39 14.90
N PHE A 217 2.99 12.67 15.98
CA PHE A 217 2.38 12.86 17.30
C PHE A 217 3.27 13.72 18.20
N LYS A 218 2.74 14.87 18.63
CA LYS A 218 3.40 15.75 19.61
C LYS A 218 3.05 15.41 21.07
N SER A 219 2.07 14.53 21.31
CA SER A 219 1.55 14.20 22.65
C SER A 219 1.09 12.75 22.73
N ASN A 220 1.35 12.11 23.87
CA ASN A 220 0.96 10.73 24.15
C ASN A 220 -0.55 10.50 24.06
N SER A 221 -1.37 11.51 24.40
CA SER A 221 -2.84 11.42 24.29
C SER A 221 -3.30 11.32 22.83
N ARG A 222 -2.62 12.04 21.91
CA ARG A 222 -2.92 11.97 20.47
C ARG A 222 -2.51 10.64 19.88
N LEU A 223 -1.36 10.10 20.29
CA LEU A 223 -0.92 8.76 19.89
C LEU A 223 -1.91 7.68 20.36
N ALA A 224 -2.34 7.73 21.63
CA ALA A 224 -3.32 6.79 22.17
C ALA A 224 -4.66 6.87 21.43
N PHE A 225 -5.13 8.08 21.09
CA PHE A 225 -6.33 8.26 20.29
C PHE A 225 -6.19 7.64 18.89
N MET A 226 -5.09 7.92 18.18
CA MET A 226 -4.85 7.37 16.83
C MET A 226 -4.74 5.85 16.85
N MET A 227 -4.06 5.28 17.84
CA MET A 227 -3.98 3.83 18.04
C MET A 227 -5.36 3.23 18.34
N GLY A 228 -6.17 3.91 19.17
CA GLY A 228 -7.57 3.55 19.41
C GLY A 228 -8.40 3.51 18.12
N CYS A 229 -8.23 4.49 17.23
CA CYS A 229 -8.89 4.50 15.92
C CYS A 229 -8.47 3.33 15.02
N VAL A 230 -7.19 2.96 15.01
CA VAL A 230 -6.69 1.81 14.23
C VAL A 230 -7.35 0.51 14.72
N PHE A 231 -7.34 0.26 16.03
CA PHE A 231 -7.96 -0.94 16.60
C PHE A 231 -9.48 -0.95 16.42
N LEU A 232 -10.14 0.20 16.56
CA LEU A 232 -11.57 0.32 16.28
C LEU A 232 -11.88 -0.03 14.82
N GLY A 233 -11.11 0.51 13.87
CA GLY A 233 -11.24 0.20 12.45
C GLY A 233 -11.04 -1.29 12.17
N ALA A 234 -9.99 -1.90 12.72
CA ALA A 234 -9.75 -3.34 12.59
C ALA A 234 -10.89 -4.18 13.19
N MET A 235 -11.45 -3.77 14.33
CA MET A 235 -12.61 -4.43 14.95
C MET A 235 -13.86 -4.33 14.08
N VAL A 236 -14.14 -3.14 13.51
CA VAL A 236 -15.27 -2.94 12.59
C VAL A 236 -15.09 -3.81 11.34
N MET A 237 -13.90 -3.84 10.75
CA MET A 237 -13.60 -4.68 9.58
C MET A 237 -13.70 -6.17 9.89
N CYS A 238 -13.33 -6.60 11.11
CA CYS A 238 -13.52 -7.98 11.56
C CYS A 238 -15.00 -8.36 11.67
N ILE A 239 -15.84 -7.48 12.21
CA ILE A 239 -17.29 -7.69 12.31
C ILE A 239 -17.92 -7.79 10.91
N ILE A 240 -17.55 -6.88 10.01
CA ILE A 240 -17.98 -6.89 8.60
C ILE A 240 -17.55 -8.20 7.93
N GLY A 241 -16.29 -8.60 8.12
CA GLY A 241 -15.76 -9.85 7.57
C GLY A 241 -16.40 -11.11 8.14
N ALA A 242 -16.91 -11.09 9.37
CA ALA A 242 -17.63 -12.23 9.95
C ALA A 242 -19.04 -12.43 9.35
N TRP A 243 -19.56 -11.41 8.67
CA TRP A 243 -20.87 -11.44 8.00
C TRP A 243 -20.73 -11.60 6.47
N ALA A 244 -19.49 -11.57 5.97
CA ALA A 244 -19.10 -11.94 4.61
C ALA A 244 -18.81 -13.44 4.52
#